data_AF-A0AAN7LXS3-F1
#
_entry.id   AF-A0AAN7LXS3-F1
#
_cell.length_a   1.000
_cell.length_b   1.000
_cell.length_c   1.000
_cell.angle_alpha   90.00
_cell.angle_beta   90.00
_cell.angle_gamma   90.00
#
_symmetry.space_group_name_H-M   'P 1'
#
loop_
_entity.id
_entity.type
_entity.pdbx_description
1 polymer ?
#
loop_
_entity_poly.entity_id
_entity_poly.type
_entity_poly.pdbx_seq_one_letter_code
_entity_poly.pdbx_strand_id
1 'polypeptide(L)' 'MGLPGATCRSWEEASEQSPSKSIENALSPYTKALVAEKLFKHRDIDVKIAVAPCISEITRISTPEAPYNDDS' A
#
# COMPACT_ATOMS: atom_id res chain seq x y z
N MET A 1 40.59 18.76 -0.37
CA MET A 1 40.93 17.34 -0.59
C MET A 1 39.78 16.51 -0.06
N GLY A 2 38.92 15.94 -0.94
CA GLY A 2 37.86 14.90 -0.72
C GLY A 2 36.71 15.22 0.24
N LEU A 3 35.41 15.09 -0.06
CA LEU A 3 34.70 14.32 -1.10
C LEU A 3 33.57 15.15 -1.76
N PRO A 4 33.34 15.02 -3.08
CA PRO A 4 32.17 15.51 -3.78
C PRO A 4 31.05 14.45 -3.77
N GLY A 5 29.79 14.85 -3.61
CA GLY A 5 28.67 13.98 -3.98
C GLY A 5 27.56 13.86 -2.94
N ALA A 6 26.64 14.81 -2.97
CA ALA A 6 25.22 14.47 -3.05
C ALA A 6 24.63 15.42 -4.11
N THR A 7 24.65 15.00 -5.37
CA THR A 7 23.98 15.68 -6.48
C THR A 7 22.46 15.50 -6.36
N CYS A 8 21.63 16.43 -6.86
CA CYS A 8 20.15 16.32 -6.82
C CYS A 8 19.59 14.95 -7.25
N ARG A 9 20.29 14.21 -8.12
CA ARG A 9 19.96 12.82 -8.49
C ARG A 9 19.79 11.87 -7.28
N SER A 10 20.54 12.09 -6.20
CA SER A 10 20.45 11.30 -4.95
C SER A 10 19.22 11.65 -4.11
N TRP A 11 18.55 12.77 -4.38
CA TRP A 11 17.31 13.18 -3.72
C TRP A 11 16.09 12.67 -4.50
N GLU A 12 16.25 12.40 -5.81
CA GLU A 12 15.27 11.67 -6.64
C GLU A 12 15.17 10.19 -6.22
N GLU A 13 16.28 9.51 -5.93
CA GLU A 13 16.24 8.16 -5.33
C GLU A 13 15.62 8.15 -3.91
N ALA A 14 15.63 9.29 -3.22
CA ALA A 14 14.96 9.47 -1.92
C ALA A 14 13.48 9.88 -2.05
N SER A 15 12.99 10.21 -3.25
CA SER A 15 11.62 10.69 -3.51
C SER A 15 10.79 9.75 -4.41
N GLU A 16 11.43 8.94 -5.26
CA GLU A 16 10.74 8.02 -6.18
C GLU A 16 10.15 6.77 -5.52
N GLN A 17 10.47 6.52 -4.25
CA GLN A 17 9.66 5.66 -3.41
C GLN A 17 9.12 6.48 -2.26
N SER A 18 7.95 7.12 -2.43
CA SER A 18 7.00 7.05 -1.33
C SER A 18 6.83 5.55 -1.05
N PRO A 19 7.29 5.00 0.08
CA PRO A 19 7.22 3.56 0.34
C PRO A 19 5.80 3.05 0.08
N SER A 20 4.82 3.90 0.38
CA SER A 20 3.39 3.75 0.09
C SER A 20 3.07 3.47 -1.38
N LYS A 21 3.61 4.21 -2.37
CA LYS A 21 3.27 4.02 -3.79
C LYS A 21 3.78 2.70 -4.37
N SER A 22 5.01 2.31 -4.00
CA SER A 22 5.60 1.04 -4.45
C SER A 22 4.84 -0.14 -3.85
N ILE A 23 4.50 -0.04 -2.56
CA ILE A 23 3.72 -1.03 -1.85
C ILE A 23 2.28 -1.09 -2.38
N GLU A 24 1.62 0.04 -2.63
CA GLU A 24 0.29 0.11 -3.23
C GLU A 24 0.25 -0.52 -4.63
N ASN A 25 1.27 -0.26 -5.45
CA ASN A 25 1.35 -0.87 -6.78
C ASN A 25 1.53 -2.39 -6.70
N ALA A 26 2.35 -2.87 -5.74
CA ALA A 26 2.51 -4.30 -5.47
C ALA A 26 1.23 -4.93 -4.88
N LEU A 27 0.46 -4.19 -4.08
CA LEU A 27 -0.79 -4.64 -3.47
C LEU A 27 -2.01 -4.52 -4.39
N SER A 28 -1.97 -3.67 -5.42
CA SER A 28 -3.05 -3.44 -6.40
C SER A 28 -3.64 -4.71 -7.04
N PRO A 29 -2.85 -5.71 -7.50
CA PRO A 29 -3.43 -6.95 -7.99
C PRO A 29 -4.12 -7.76 -6.87
N TYR A 30 -3.57 -7.72 -5.65
CA TYR A 30 -4.13 -8.44 -4.51
C TYR A 30 -5.39 -7.78 -3.98
N THR A 31 -5.45 -6.46 -3.86
CA THR A 31 -6.67 -5.72 -3.48
C THR A 31 -7.80 -6.05 -4.45
N LYS A 32 -7.55 -5.97 -5.76
CA LYS A 32 -8.53 -6.30 -6.80
C LYS A 32 -9.01 -7.75 -6.71
N ALA A 33 -8.10 -8.69 -6.46
CA ALA A 33 -8.45 -10.10 -6.31
C ALA A 33 -9.26 -10.34 -5.02
N LEU A 34 -8.86 -9.73 -3.90
CA LEU A 34 -9.47 -9.91 -2.58
C LEU A 34 -10.84 -9.23 -2.47
N VAL A 35 -11.07 -8.12 -3.18
CA VAL A 35 -12.39 -7.48 -3.25
C VAL A 35 -13.32 -8.10 -4.30
N ALA A 36 -12.85 -9.09 -5.07
CA ALA A 36 -13.65 -9.72 -6.09
C ALA A 36 -14.87 -10.40 -5.47
N GLU A 37 -16.05 -10.15 -6.05
CA GLU A 37 -17.31 -10.73 -5.59
C GLU A 37 -17.27 -12.27 -5.52
N LYS A 38 -16.38 -12.91 -6.29
CA LYS A 38 -16.16 -14.36 -6.29
C LYS A 38 -15.66 -14.89 -4.94
N LEU A 39 -14.86 -14.12 -4.19
CA LEU A 39 -14.39 -14.52 -2.87
C LEU A 39 -15.46 -14.28 -1.79
N PHE A 40 -16.18 -13.16 -1.84
CA PHE A 40 -17.26 -12.87 -0.89
C PHE A 40 -18.49 -13.78 -1.09
N LYS A 41 -18.78 -14.17 -2.34
CA LYS A 41 -19.87 -15.10 -2.70
C LYS A 41 -19.43 -16.57 -2.70
N HIS A 42 -18.20 -16.86 -2.24
CA HIS A 42 -17.73 -18.24 -2.15
C HIS A 42 -18.67 -19.05 -1.23
N ARG A 43 -18.95 -20.32 -1.54
CA ARG A 43 -19.84 -21.15 -0.69
C ARG A 43 -19.16 -21.61 0.58
N ASP A 44 -17.86 -21.83 0.49
CA ASP A 44 -17.03 -22.23 1.61
C ASP A 44 -16.82 -21.06 2.58
N ILE A 45 -17.18 -21.28 3.85
CA ILE A 45 -17.03 -20.30 4.93
C ILE A 45 -15.57 -20.15 5.35
N ASP A 46 -14.77 -21.20 5.25
CA ASP A 46 -13.37 -21.18 5.66
C ASP A 46 -12.54 -20.33 4.69
N VAL A 47 -12.91 -20.34 3.41
CA VAL A 47 -12.33 -19.43 2.40
C VAL A 47 -12.64 -17.97 2.75
N LYS A 48 -13.84 -17.66 3.26
CA LYS A 48 -14.18 -16.28 3.66
C LYS A 48 -13.42 -15.85 4.91
N ILE A 49 -13.33 -16.74 5.90
CA ILE A 49 -12.61 -16.48 7.15
C ILE A 49 -11.11 -16.28 6.87
N ALA A 50 -10.52 -17.04 5.95
CA ALA A 50 -9.11 -16.89 5.56
C ALA A 50 -8.82 -15.58 4.80
N VAL A 51 -9.79 -15.04 4.06
CA VAL A 51 -9.64 -13.79 3.28
C VAL A 51 -9.81 -12.53 4.14
N ALA A 52 -10.64 -12.58 5.18
CA ALA A 52 -10.88 -11.47 6.09
C ALA A 52 -9.61 -10.81 6.70
N PRO A 53 -8.64 -11.57 7.28
CA PRO A 53 -7.42 -10.97 7.83
C PRO A 53 -6.54 -10.33 6.74
N CYS A 54 -6.49 -10.91 5.53
CA CYS A 54 -5.74 -10.36 4.41
C CYS A 54 -6.25 -8.97 4.01
N ILE A 55 -7.57 -8.77 4.01
CA ILE A 55 -8.18 -7.46 3.73
C ILE A 55 -7.82 -6.45 4.82
N SER A 56 -7.94 -6.84 6.10
CA SER A 56 -7.59 -5.97 7.23
C SER A 56 -6.13 -5.50 7.18
N GLU A 57 -5.21 -6.42 6.89
CA GLU A 57 -3.79 -6.11 6.81
C GLU A 57 -3.46 -5.16 5.65
N ILE A 58 -4.09 -5.34 4.50
CA ILE A 58 -3.91 -4.42 3.37
C ILE A 58 -4.44 -3.03 3.70
N THR A 59 -5.59 -2.91 4.38
CA THR A 59 -6.13 -1.60 4.79
C THR A 59 -5.27 -0.91 5.86
N ARG A 60 -4.58 -1.69 6.71
CA ARG A 60 -3.62 -1.17 7.69
C ARG A 60 -2.37 -0.62 7.02
N ILE A 61 -1.94 -1.21 5.91
CA ILE A 61 -0.80 -0.75 5.12
C ILE A 61 -1.18 0.50 4.31
N SER A 62 -2.35 0.50 3.69
CA SER A 62 -2.88 1.60 2.88
C SER A 62 -3.54 2.69 3.74
N THR A 63 -2.94 3.04 4.88
CA THR A 63 -3.48 4.04 5.84
C THR A 63 -4.09 5.20 5.05
N PRO A 64 -5.43 5.37 5.06
CA PRO A 64 -6.04 6.47 4.33
C PRO A 64 -5.47 7.74 4.91
N GLU A 65 -4.82 8.52 4.05
CA GLU A 65 -4.21 9.80 4.40
C GLU A 65 -5.24 10.60 5.21
N ALA A 66 -4.95 10.80 6.51
CA ALA A 66 -5.89 11.44 7.41
C ALA A 66 -6.02 12.90 6.99
N PRO A 67 -7.22 13.38 6.60
CA PRO A 67 -7.40 14.76 6.20
C PRO A 67 -7.63 15.59 7.46
N TYR A 68 -6.60 15.79 8.27
CA TYR A 68 -6.62 16.96 9.13
C TYR A 68 -5.87 18.06 8.39
N ASN A 69 -6.64 18.75 7.55
CA ASN A 69 -6.35 20.12 7.17
C ASN A 69 -6.45 20.96 8.44
N ASP A 70 -5.39 20.95 9.23
CA ASP A 70 -5.20 21.93 10.29
C ASP A 70 -4.89 23.25 9.58
N ASP A 71 -5.96 23.95 9.21
CA ASP A 71 -5.95 25.36 8.86
C ASP A 71 -5.61 26.11 10.16
N SER A 72 -4.31 26.36 10.35
CA SER A 72 -3.75 27.23 11.40
C SER A 72 -3.19 28.49 10.76
#